data_AF-A0A2S6FVD7-F1
#
_entry.id   AF-A0A2S6FVD7-F1
#
_cell.length_a   1.000
_cell.length_b   1.000
_cell.length_c   1.000
_cell.angle_alpha   90.00
_cell.angle_beta   90.00
_cell.angle_gamma   90.00
#
_symmetry.space_group_name_H-M   'P 1'
#
loop_
_entity.id
_entity.type
_entity.pdbx_description
1 polymer ?
#
loop_
_entity_poly.entity_id
_entity_poly.type
_entity_poly.pdbx_seq_one_letter_code
_entity_poly.pdbx_strand_id
1 'polypeptide(L)'
;MSVENKIKNYIDKDYKIKAWPSKVKYRLMVLEYISSKFQVGVMYSEKEVTEILAASFTFADGCFLRRELFDNGFLNRTNDGSKYWKVGPTLMEEFGETSRLIIKDSVKDECESLQRLYESGKYLKDIIGDSFEADHIYKCLADGDLPPITNANKKYYKIKSIYLKETSELIGFIDMYHGYPEEKTLWIGYMYINCSFQRKGFGQEVVEYICNETQKIKLNKISLGVSLKNWQGLRFWSKCGFNTIIGISGDGECTLDSLAFMGLEKKLD
;
A
#
# COMPACT_ATOMS: atom_id res chain seq x y z
N MET A 1 -0.40 -6.43 -13.18
CA MET A 1 -1.60 -6.71 -14.01
C MET A 1 -2.83 -6.47 -13.17
N SER A 2 -3.65 -5.48 -13.53
CA SER A 2 -4.88 -5.16 -12.79
C SER A 2 -5.90 -6.30 -12.80
N VAL A 3 -6.80 -6.33 -11.81
CA VAL A 3 -7.86 -7.36 -11.71
C VAL A 3 -8.71 -7.39 -12.99
N GLU A 4 -9.00 -6.24 -13.63
CA GLU A 4 -9.82 -6.19 -14.84
C GLU A 4 -9.24 -7.04 -15.97
N ASN A 5 -7.92 -7.03 -16.16
CA ASN A 5 -7.25 -7.82 -17.20
C ASN A 5 -7.46 -9.32 -17.00
N LYS A 6 -7.57 -9.78 -15.75
CA LYS A 6 -7.76 -11.19 -15.41
C LYS A 6 -9.21 -11.64 -15.59
N ILE A 7 -10.18 -10.71 -15.56
CA ILE A 7 -11.62 -10.98 -15.73
C ILE A 7 -12.22 -10.38 -17.00
N LYS A 8 -11.39 -9.96 -17.97
CA LYS A 8 -11.83 -9.30 -19.22
C LYS A 8 -12.95 -10.02 -19.99
N ASN A 9 -13.03 -11.36 -19.90
CA ASN A 9 -14.07 -12.14 -20.57
C ASN A 9 -15.46 -11.97 -19.91
N TYR A 10 -15.49 -11.48 -18.67
CA TYR A 10 -16.70 -11.27 -17.86
C TYR A 10 -17.10 -9.80 -17.79
N ILE A 11 -16.31 -8.88 -18.35
CA ILE A 11 -16.61 -7.44 -18.41
C ILE A 11 -16.98 -7.05 -19.85
N ASP A 12 -17.86 -6.08 -20.03
CA ASP A 12 -18.15 -5.42 -21.31
C ASP A 12 -17.27 -4.18 -21.57
N LYS A 13 -17.57 -3.43 -22.63
CA LYS A 13 -16.83 -2.22 -23.01
C LYS A 13 -17.02 -1.05 -22.03
N ASP A 14 -18.09 -1.08 -21.23
CA ASP A 14 -18.48 -0.05 -20.27
C ASP A 14 -18.06 -0.42 -18.84
N TYR A 15 -17.16 -1.40 -18.70
CA TYR A 15 -16.66 -1.93 -17.44
C TYR A 15 -17.74 -2.60 -16.56
N LYS A 16 -18.86 -3.01 -17.16
CA LYS A 16 -19.91 -3.76 -16.44
C LYS A 16 -19.71 -5.25 -16.56
N ILE A 17 -20.01 -5.97 -15.48
CA ILE A 17 -19.96 -7.43 -15.47
C ILE A 17 -21.15 -7.94 -16.30
N LYS A 18 -20.84 -8.71 -17.35
CA LYS A 18 -21.81 -9.25 -18.33
C LYS A 18 -22.11 -10.74 -18.18
N ALA A 19 -21.31 -11.47 -17.39
CA ALA A 19 -21.57 -12.87 -17.09
C ALA A 19 -21.01 -13.27 -15.71
N TRP A 20 -21.69 -14.19 -15.02
CA TRP A 20 -21.21 -14.77 -13.78
C TRP A 20 -20.29 -15.98 -14.04
N PRO A 21 -19.05 -15.99 -13.53
CA PRO A 21 -18.16 -17.11 -13.76
C PRO A 21 -18.65 -18.43 -13.11
N SER A 22 -18.48 -19.55 -13.80
CA SER A 22 -18.75 -20.88 -13.22
C SER A 22 -17.63 -21.37 -12.27
N LYS A 23 -16.39 -20.93 -12.51
CA LYS A 23 -15.20 -21.32 -11.74
C LYS A 23 -15.00 -20.39 -10.53
N VAL A 24 -14.83 -20.97 -9.34
CA VAL A 24 -14.67 -20.24 -8.04
C VAL A 24 -13.58 -19.18 -8.10
N LYS A 25 -12.40 -19.50 -8.64
CA LYS A 25 -11.29 -18.54 -8.81
C LYS A 25 -11.74 -17.24 -9.49
N TYR A 26 -12.51 -17.34 -10.57
CA TYR A 26 -12.97 -16.17 -11.31
C TYR A 26 -14.14 -15.47 -10.62
N ARG A 27 -15.00 -16.19 -9.86
CA ARG A 27 -16.02 -15.56 -9.02
C ARG A 27 -15.38 -14.65 -7.97
N LEU A 28 -14.35 -15.13 -7.27
CA LEU A 28 -13.62 -14.32 -6.29
C LEU A 28 -12.98 -13.07 -6.93
N MET A 29 -12.41 -13.19 -8.13
CA MET A 29 -11.85 -12.04 -8.86
C MET A 29 -12.92 -11.03 -9.31
N VAL A 30 -14.11 -11.52 -9.69
CA VAL A 30 -15.25 -10.66 -9.99
C VAL A 30 -15.72 -9.96 -8.71
N LEU A 31 -15.85 -10.67 -7.59
CA LEU A 31 -16.23 -10.09 -6.31
C LEU A 31 -15.21 -9.04 -5.81
N GLU A 32 -13.91 -9.28 -5.98
CA GLU A 32 -12.83 -8.32 -5.72
C GLU A 32 -12.98 -7.07 -6.60
N TYR A 33 -13.26 -7.25 -7.90
CA TYR A 33 -13.53 -6.12 -8.79
C TYR A 33 -14.74 -5.29 -8.34
N ILE A 34 -15.82 -5.93 -7.91
CA ILE A 34 -17.02 -5.23 -7.41
C ILE A 34 -16.72 -4.53 -6.08
N SER A 35 -16.02 -5.19 -5.16
CA SER A 35 -15.70 -4.62 -3.85
C SER A 35 -14.90 -3.32 -4.02
N SER A 36 -14.11 -3.18 -5.07
CA SER A 36 -13.37 -1.95 -5.39
C SER A 36 -14.27 -0.72 -5.59
N LYS A 37 -15.56 -0.91 -5.92
CA LYS A 37 -16.54 0.16 -6.08
C LYS A 37 -17.05 0.72 -4.74
N PHE A 38 -16.76 0.03 -3.64
CA PHE A 38 -17.13 0.47 -2.30
C PHE A 38 -15.96 1.20 -1.63
N GLN A 39 -16.28 2.30 -0.97
CA GLN A 39 -15.32 3.01 -0.13
C GLN A 39 -15.18 2.29 1.21
N VAL A 40 -13.94 2.16 1.63
CA VAL A 40 -13.62 1.53 2.90
C VAL A 40 -13.99 2.47 4.05
N GLY A 41 -14.66 1.93 5.07
CA GLY A 41 -15.10 2.71 6.24
C GLY A 41 -16.35 3.55 6.01
N VAL A 42 -16.95 3.50 4.82
CA VAL A 42 -18.26 4.09 4.54
C VAL A 42 -19.35 3.06 4.82
N MET A 43 -20.38 3.49 5.53
CA MET A 43 -21.60 2.71 5.79
C MET A 43 -22.62 3.04 4.71
N TYR A 44 -22.99 2.04 3.92
CA TYR A 44 -24.00 2.13 2.89
C TYR A 44 -25.30 1.50 3.36
N SER A 45 -26.43 2.10 3.03
CA SER A 45 -27.73 1.46 3.10
C SER A 45 -27.85 0.35 2.04
N GLU A 46 -28.75 -0.60 2.27
CA GLU A 46 -29.12 -1.60 1.26
C GLU A 46 -29.45 -0.99 -0.11
N LYS A 47 -30.13 0.16 -0.12
CA LYS A 47 -30.52 0.85 -1.35
C LYS A 47 -29.30 1.36 -2.11
N GLU A 48 -28.37 2.04 -1.44
CA GLU A 48 -27.13 2.54 -2.05
C GLU A 48 -26.27 1.39 -2.58
N VAL A 49 -26.16 0.29 -1.83
CA VAL A 49 -25.46 -0.90 -2.31
C VAL A 49 -26.12 -1.46 -3.56
N THR A 50 -27.44 -1.53 -3.59
CA THR A 50 -28.18 -2.00 -4.78
C THR A 50 -27.94 -1.09 -5.99
N GLU A 51 -27.89 0.22 -5.80
CA GLU A 51 -27.59 1.19 -6.86
C GLU A 51 -26.15 1.05 -7.39
N ILE A 52 -25.16 0.90 -6.51
CA ILE A 52 -23.75 0.65 -6.88
C ILE A 52 -23.62 -0.64 -7.69
N LEU A 53 -24.31 -1.70 -7.26
CA LEU A 53 -24.31 -2.99 -7.95
C LEU A 53 -25.04 -2.90 -9.30
N ALA A 54 -26.19 -2.23 -9.38
CA ALA A 54 -26.92 -2.05 -10.63
C ALA A 54 -26.10 -1.27 -11.68
N ALA A 55 -25.27 -0.32 -11.24
CA ALA A 55 -24.34 0.38 -12.13
C ALA A 55 -23.23 -0.54 -12.67
N SER A 56 -22.93 -1.64 -11.98
CA SER A 56 -21.80 -2.53 -12.25
C SER A 56 -22.18 -3.83 -13.00
N PHE A 57 -23.46 -4.12 -13.22
CA PHE A 57 -23.95 -5.40 -13.79
C PHE A 57 -25.00 -5.22 -14.88
N THR A 58 -25.12 -6.22 -15.76
CA THR A 58 -26.18 -6.30 -16.79
C THR A 58 -27.16 -7.46 -16.63
N PHE A 59 -26.94 -8.37 -15.67
CA PHE A 59 -27.71 -9.64 -15.60
C PHE A 59 -27.98 -10.18 -14.17
N ALA A 60 -27.39 -9.61 -13.12
CA ALA A 60 -27.49 -10.15 -11.76
C ALA A 60 -28.41 -9.31 -10.86
N ASP A 61 -29.19 -9.98 -10.00
CA ASP A 61 -29.98 -9.32 -8.96
C ASP A 61 -29.05 -8.78 -7.86
N GLY A 62 -29.27 -7.53 -7.44
CA GLY A 62 -28.53 -6.88 -6.36
C GLY A 62 -28.61 -7.67 -5.04
N CYS A 63 -29.68 -8.42 -4.79
CA CYS A 63 -29.78 -9.31 -3.63
C CYS A 63 -28.74 -10.45 -3.66
N PHE A 64 -28.54 -11.08 -4.81
CA PHE A 64 -27.59 -12.18 -4.98
C PHE A 64 -26.15 -11.69 -4.74
N LEU A 65 -25.78 -10.57 -5.35
CA LEU A 65 -24.43 -10.03 -5.25
C LEU A 65 -24.08 -9.51 -3.85
N ARG A 66 -25.04 -8.89 -3.16
CA ARG A 66 -24.85 -8.49 -1.76
C ARG A 66 -24.53 -9.68 -0.87
N ARG A 67 -25.23 -10.79 -1.07
CA ARG A 67 -24.98 -12.03 -0.35
C ARG A 67 -23.61 -12.61 -0.69
N GLU A 68 -23.25 -12.69 -1.98
CA GLU A 68 -21.93 -13.20 -2.37
C GLU A 68 -20.79 -12.32 -1.84
N LEU A 69 -20.93 -11.00 -1.86
CA LEU A 69 -19.95 -10.06 -1.29
C LEU A 69 -19.80 -10.24 0.22
N PHE A 70 -20.91 -10.48 0.93
CA PHE A 70 -20.88 -10.73 2.37
C PHE A 70 -20.30 -12.10 2.70
N ASP A 71 -20.80 -13.17 2.08
CA ASP A 71 -20.41 -14.55 2.35
C ASP A 71 -18.93 -14.82 2.04
N ASN A 72 -18.36 -14.09 1.07
CA ASN A 72 -16.94 -14.16 0.74
C ASN A 72 -16.08 -13.09 1.46
N GLY A 73 -16.67 -12.30 2.37
CA GLY A 73 -15.96 -11.36 3.24
C GLY A 73 -15.48 -10.05 2.59
N PHE A 74 -15.98 -9.70 1.40
CA PHE A 74 -15.67 -8.44 0.73
C PHE A 74 -16.44 -7.25 1.32
N LEU A 75 -17.64 -7.49 1.86
CA LEU A 75 -18.42 -6.53 2.63
C LEU A 75 -18.87 -7.16 3.95
N ASN A 76 -18.99 -6.35 4.99
CA ASN A 76 -19.75 -6.69 6.19
C ASN A 76 -21.15 -6.08 6.10
N ARG A 77 -22.07 -6.59 6.93
CA ARG A 77 -23.44 -6.07 7.04
C ARG A 77 -23.98 -6.16 8.46
N THR A 78 -24.99 -5.36 8.77
CA THR A 78 -25.77 -5.51 10.00
C THR A 78 -26.58 -6.81 9.96
N ASN A 79 -26.93 -7.36 11.12
CA ASN A 79 -27.70 -8.62 11.22
C ASN A 79 -29.05 -8.55 10.48
N ASP A 80 -29.70 -7.39 10.51
CA ASP A 80 -30.95 -7.09 9.80
C ASP A 80 -30.75 -6.82 8.30
N GLY A 81 -29.51 -6.75 7.81
CA GLY A 81 -29.18 -6.47 6.42
C GLY A 81 -29.42 -5.03 5.98
N SER A 82 -29.74 -4.10 6.89
CA SER A 82 -30.07 -2.71 6.55
C SER A 82 -28.87 -1.89 6.11
N LYS A 83 -27.66 -2.25 6.58
CA LYS A 83 -26.41 -1.56 6.24
C LYS A 83 -25.30 -2.52 5.84
N TYR A 84 -24.42 -2.04 4.96
CA TYR A 84 -23.25 -2.74 4.44
C TYR A 84 -22.02 -1.83 4.49
N TRP A 85 -20.82 -2.39 4.63
CA TRP A 85 -19.57 -1.62 4.57
C TRP A 85 -18.39 -2.50 4.16
N LYS A 86 -17.41 -1.89 3.50
CA LYS A 86 -16.13 -2.55 3.22
C LYS A 86 -15.16 -2.32 4.37
N VAL A 87 -14.61 -3.39 4.92
CA VAL A 87 -13.57 -3.31 5.96
C VAL A 87 -12.23 -3.04 5.28
N GLY A 88 -11.44 -2.16 5.88
CA GLY A 88 -10.13 -1.81 5.36
C GLY A 88 -9.07 -2.84 5.65
N PRO A 89 -7.87 -2.63 5.11
CA PRO A 89 -6.73 -3.39 5.58
C PRO A 89 -6.59 -3.21 7.09
N THR A 90 -6.25 -4.30 7.78
CA THR A 90 -5.81 -4.20 9.17
C THR A 90 -4.50 -3.42 9.18
N LEU A 91 -4.32 -2.52 10.14
CA LEU A 91 -3.13 -1.70 10.24
C LEU A 91 -2.13 -2.33 11.19
N MET A 92 -0.86 -2.13 10.91
CA MET A 92 0.22 -2.48 11.81
C MET A 92 0.08 -1.74 13.14
N GLU A 93 0.51 -2.38 14.23
CA GLU A 93 0.56 -1.79 15.56
C GLU A 93 1.35 -0.47 15.57
N GLU A 94 0.94 0.46 16.43
CA GLU A 94 1.54 1.79 16.53
C GLU A 94 2.97 1.73 17.06
N PHE A 95 3.31 0.72 17.85
CA PHE A 95 4.62 0.54 18.47
C PHE A 95 5.08 -0.90 18.35
N GLY A 96 6.37 -1.07 18.05
CA GLY A 96 7.05 -2.35 18.20
C GLY A 96 8.54 -2.17 18.32
N GLU A 97 9.21 -3.28 18.55
CA GLU A 97 10.64 -3.29 18.76
C GLU A 97 11.31 -4.51 18.17
N THR A 98 12.58 -4.35 17.83
CA THR A 98 13.47 -5.40 17.37
C THR A 98 14.59 -5.62 18.39
N SER A 99 15.64 -6.35 18.01
CA SER A 99 16.82 -6.52 18.86
C SER A 99 17.50 -5.19 19.22
N ARG A 100 17.58 -4.26 18.26
CA ARG A 100 18.32 -2.99 18.41
C ARG A 100 17.47 -1.73 18.22
N LEU A 101 16.25 -1.86 17.70
CA LEU A 101 15.45 -0.72 17.26
C LEU A 101 14.11 -0.64 17.97
N ILE A 102 13.65 0.59 18.18
CA ILE A 102 12.25 0.91 18.46
C ILE A 102 11.67 1.47 17.17
N ILE A 103 10.52 0.96 16.75
CA ILE A 103 9.83 1.37 15.54
C ILE A 103 8.41 1.75 15.93
N LYS A 104 8.04 3.02 15.77
CA LYS A 104 6.73 3.53 16.20
C LYS A 104 6.13 4.51 15.19
N ASP A 105 4.81 4.62 15.17
CA ASP A 105 4.11 5.64 14.41
C ASP A 105 4.66 7.03 14.76
N SER A 106 5.00 7.79 13.71
CA SER A 106 5.50 9.15 13.85
C SER A 106 4.38 10.09 14.27
N VAL A 107 4.73 11.05 15.14
CA VAL A 107 3.79 12.06 15.65
C VAL A 107 4.20 13.47 15.22
N LYS A 108 3.27 14.44 15.31
CA LYS A 108 3.52 15.83 14.88
C LYS A 108 4.71 16.47 15.60
N ASP A 109 4.93 16.13 16.87
CA ASP A 109 6.05 16.65 17.67
C ASP A 109 7.42 16.22 17.13
N GLU A 110 7.47 15.14 16.35
CA GLU A 110 8.70 14.64 15.71
C GLU A 110 8.94 15.28 14.33
N CYS A 111 8.01 16.09 13.82
CA CYS A 111 8.02 16.61 12.44
C CYS A 111 9.33 17.33 12.09
N GLU A 112 9.84 18.19 12.96
CA GLU A 112 11.08 18.93 12.69
C GLU A 112 12.29 17.99 12.63
N SER A 113 12.38 17.02 13.55
CA SER A 113 13.49 16.06 13.59
C SER A 113 13.46 15.12 12.37
N LEU A 114 12.28 14.66 11.99
CA LEU A 114 12.07 13.85 10.79
C LEU A 114 12.35 14.65 9.50
N GLN A 115 11.97 15.92 9.43
CA GLN A 115 12.26 16.78 8.28
C GLN A 115 13.77 16.99 8.11
N ARG A 116 14.51 17.27 9.19
CA ARG A 116 15.98 17.35 9.15
C ARG A 116 16.61 16.03 8.69
N LEU A 117 16.06 14.91 9.15
CA LEU A 117 16.52 13.58 8.75
C LEU A 117 16.25 13.31 7.26
N TYR A 118 15.06 13.66 6.75
CA TYR A 118 14.70 13.58 5.34
C TYR A 118 15.64 14.44 4.48
N GLU A 119 15.88 15.69 4.87
CA GLU A 119 16.79 16.60 4.17
C GLU A 119 18.25 16.12 4.17
N SER A 120 18.67 15.35 5.18
CA SER A 120 19.99 14.70 5.17
C SER A 120 20.16 13.68 4.04
N GLY A 121 19.05 13.23 3.44
CA GLY A 121 19.00 12.38 2.25
C GLY A 121 19.18 13.13 0.92
N LYS A 122 19.27 14.46 0.91
CA LYS A 122 19.28 15.29 -0.31
C LYS A 122 20.39 14.95 -1.32
N TYR A 123 21.48 14.32 -0.87
CA TYR A 123 22.53 13.79 -1.75
C TYR A 123 22.01 12.70 -2.72
N LEU A 124 20.83 12.14 -2.47
CA LEU A 124 20.16 11.16 -3.33
C LEU A 124 19.25 11.80 -4.39
N LYS A 125 19.03 13.12 -4.37
CA LYS A 125 18.08 13.82 -5.26
C LYS A 125 18.15 13.34 -6.72
N ASP A 126 19.33 13.36 -7.33
CA ASP A 126 19.48 13.01 -8.75
C ASP A 126 19.36 11.49 -9.02
N ILE A 127 19.45 10.69 -7.96
CA ILE A 127 19.30 9.23 -8.00
C ILE A 127 17.82 8.85 -7.89
N ILE A 128 17.09 9.43 -6.94
CA ILE A 128 15.70 9.03 -6.64
C ILE A 128 14.66 9.94 -7.29
N GLY A 129 15.06 11.10 -7.81
CA GLY A 129 14.16 12.05 -8.47
C GLY A 129 13.30 12.89 -7.52
N ASP A 130 13.62 12.89 -6.23
CA ASP A 130 12.85 13.59 -5.20
C ASP A 130 13.28 15.06 -5.07
N SER A 131 12.33 15.96 -4.83
CA SER A 131 12.54 17.40 -4.71
C SER A 131 13.09 17.82 -3.34
N PHE A 132 12.89 17.02 -2.30
CA PHE A 132 13.25 17.34 -0.91
C PHE A 132 12.66 18.68 -0.44
N GLU A 133 11.33 18.82 -0.56
CA GLU A 133 10.59 19.99 -0.09
C GLU A 133 10.72 20.18 1.43
N ALA A 134 10.83 21.46 1.86
CA ALA A 134 11.07 21.82 3.26
C ALA A 134 9.92 21.49 4.21
N ASP A 135 8.72 21.26 3.69
CA ASP A 135 7.50 20.90 4.43
C ASP A 135 6.99 19.50 4.06
N HIS A 136 7.80 18.68 3.39
CA HIS A 136 7.42 17.34 2.93
C HIS A 136 6.90 16.47 4.09
N ILE A 137 7.66 16.33 5.18
CA ILE A 137 7.25 15.51 6.32
C ILE A 137 5.98 16.05 6.98
N TYR A 138 5.82 17.38 7.04
CA TYR A 138 4.61 17.99 7.58
C TYR A 138 3.38 17.60 6.75
N LYS A 139 3.47 17.73 5.41
CA LYS A 139 2.41 17.29 4.48
C LYS A 139 2.11 15.81 4.62
N CYS A 140 3.12 14.95 4.72
CA CYS A 140 2.93 13.51 4.90
C CYS A 140 2.28 13.18 6.26
N LEU A 141 2.61 13.88 7.34
CA LEU A 141 1.97 13.67 8.64
C LEU A 141 0.51 14.17 8.63
N ALA A 142 0.24 15.32 8.02
CA ALA A 142 -1.08 15.93 7.96
C ALA A 142 -2.02 15.20 6.99
N ASP A 143 -1.60 15.06 5.74
CA ASP A 143 -2.44 14.66 4.60
C ASP A 143 -2.07 13.28 4.05
N GLY A 144 -0.82 12.88 4.24
CA GLY A 144 -0.25 11.61 3.75
C GLY A 144 0.27 11.69 2.33
N ASP A 145 1.21 10.81 2.01
CA ASP A 145 1.58 10.55 0.61
C ASP A 145 0.66 9.45 0.07
N LEU A 146 -0.44 9.88 -0.57
CA LEU A 146 -1.54 9.00 -0.92
C LEU A 146 -1.37 8.43 -2.33
N PRO A 147 -1.59 7.11 -2.53
CA PRO A 147 -1.53 6.53 -3.87
C PRO A 147 -2.65 7.07 -4.76
N PRO A 148 -2.46 7.06 -6.11
CA PRO A 148 -3.43 7.56 -7.06
C PRO A 148 -4.59 6.57 -7.29
N ILE A 149 -5.34 6.27 -6.24
CA ILE A 149 -6.53 5.40 -6.26
C ILE A 149 -7.75 6.20 -5.79
N THR A 150 -8.93 5.89 -6.34
CA THR A 150 -10.18 6.64 -6.09
C THR A 150 -10.55 6.75 -4.61
N ASN A 151 -10.16 5.78 -3.79
CA ASN A 151 -10.52 5.69 -2.38
C ASN A 151 -9.30 5.78 -1.45
N ALA A 152 -8.24 6.47 -1.90
CA ALA A 152 -7.07 6.70 -1.07
C ALA A 152 -7.47 7.47 0.18
N ASN A 153 -7.07 6.94 1.34
CA ASN A 153 -7.41 7.48 2.65
C ASN A 153 -6.16 7.56 3.53
N LYS A 154 -5.96 8.71 4.18
CA LYS A 154 -4.86 8.96 5.14
C LYS A 154 -4.80 7.94 6.28
N LYS A 155 -5.93 7.38 6.70
CA LYS A 155 -5.97 6.35 7.76
C LYS A 155 -5.06 5.15 7.46
N TYR A 156 -4.84 4.83 6.19
CA TYR A 156 -4.02 3.68 5.76
C TYR A 156 -2.57 4.03 5.48
N TYR A 157 -2.24 5.33 5.47
CA TYR A 157 -0.88 5.83 5.35
C TYR A 157 -0.27 6.05 6.73
N LYS A 158 0.94 5.50 6.92
CA LYS A 158 1.69 5.61 8.18
C LYS A 158 3.13 5.97 7.87
N ILE A 159 3.69 6.89 8.66
CA ILE A 159 5.14 7.07 8.79
C ILE A 159 5.51 6.44 10.12
N LYS A 160 6.59 5.65 10.14
CA LYS A 160 7.17 5.08 11.34
C LYS A 160 8.57 5.63 11.57
N SER A 161 8.78 6.21 12.74
CA SER A 161 10.06 6.68 13.24
C SER A 161 10.88 5.48 13.73
N ILE A 162 12.17 5.45 13.41
CA ILE A 162 13.10 4.35 13.74
C ILE A 162 14.16 4.89 14.70
N TYR A 163 14.11 4.41 15.94
CA TYR A 163 15.00 4.81 17.02
C TYR A 163 16.00 3.70 17.36
N LEU A 164 17.24 4.07 17.64
CA LEU A 164 18.22 3.15 18.22
C LEU A 164 17.93 2.98 19.71
N LYS A 165 17.73 1.74 20.18
CA LYS A 165 17.37 1.45 21.59
C LYS A 165 18.40 1.98 22.59
N GLU A 166 19.68 1.78 22.29
CA GLU A 166 20.78 2.10 23.20
C GLU A 166 20.89 3.60 23.50
N THR A 167 20.65 4.45 22.49
CA THR A 167 20.85 5.90 22.60
C THR A 167 19.57 6.70 22.56
N SER A 168 18.43 6.06 22.23
CA SER A 168 17.16 6.73 21.92
C SER A 168 17.27 7.75 20.77
N GLU A 169 18.25 7.59 19.89
CA GLU A 169 18.47 8.48 18.75
C GLU A 169 17.57 8.10 17.57
N LEU A 170 16.95 9.11 16.93
CA LEU A 170 16.19 8.93 15.69
C LEU A 170 17.16 8.72 14.52
N ILE A 171 17.26 7.50 14.02
CA ILE A 171 18.24 7.12 12.98
C ILE A 171 17.62 6.94 11.61
N GLY A 172 16.29 6.90 11.51
CA GLY A 172 15.61 6.55 10.28
C GLY A 172 14.10 6.77 10.36
N PHE A 173 13.46 6.66 9.20
CA PHE A 173 12.02 6.53 9.11
C PHE A 173 11.64 5.69 7.89
N ILE A 174 10.42 5.19 7.90
CA ILE A 174 9.80 4.50 6.78
C ILE A 174 8.35 4.94 6.68
N ASP A 175 7.90 5.28 5.48
CA ASP A 175 6.48 5.45 5.21
C ASP A 175 5.90 4.28 4.40
N MET A 176 4.61 4.09 4.58
CA MET A 176 3.90 2.97 3.99
C MET A 176 2.42 3.24 3.85
N TYR A 177 1.82 2.58 2.86
CA TYR A 177 0.40 2.58 2.61
C TYR A 177 -0.16 1.15 2.67
N HIS A 178 -1.16 0.92 3.52
CA HIS A 178 -1.81 -0.39 3.64
C HIS A 178 -2.90 -0.53 2.57
N GLY A 179 -2.89 -1.64 1.83
CA GLY A 179 -3.91 -1.96 0.83
C GLY A 179 -3.67 -1.35 -0.56
N TYR A 180 -2.42 -1.14 -0.96
CA TYR A 180 -2.04 -0.66 -2.30
C TYR A 180 -0.89 -1.50 -2.88
N PRO A 181 -0.89 -1.81 -4.20
CA PRO A 181 -1.92 -1.53 -5.21
C PRO A 181 -3.15 -2.42 -5.13
N GLU A 182 -3.10 -3.44 -4.28
CA GLU A 182 -4.20 -4.38 -4.02
C GLU A 182 -4.44 -4.44 -2.52
N GLU A 183 -5.66 -4.81 -2.09
CA GLU A 183 -6.09 -4.76 -0.69
C GLU A 183 -5.19 -5.54 0.28
N LYS A 184 -4.53 -6.61 -0.21
CA LYS A 184 -3.66 -7.49 0.58
C LYS A 184 -2.17 -7.13 0.50
N THR A 185 -1.86 -5.94 0.01
CA THR A 185 -0.48 -5.49 -0.18
C THR A 185 -0.15 -4.29 0.72
N LEU A 186 1.00 -4.33 1.37
CA LEU A 186 1.62 -3.14 1.98
C LEU A 186 2.53 -2.49 0.93
N TRP A 187 2.35 -1.20 0.67
CA TRP A 187 3.25 -0.43 -0.18
C TRP A 187 4.24 0.34 0.69
N ILE A 188 5.54 0.19 0.42
CA ILE A 188 6.58 1.05 1.01
C ILE A 188 6.81 2.21 0.04
N GLY A 189 6.57 3.44 0.48
CA GLY A 189 6.81 4.64 -0.33
C GLY A 189 8.28 5.05 -0.25
N TYR A 190 8.72 5.40 0.95
CA TYR A 190 10.05 5.88 1.24
C TYR A 190 10.61 5.23 2.50
N MET A 191 11.84 4.74 2.43
CA MET A 191 12.59 4.25 3.58
C MET A 191 13.97 4.89 3.58
N TYR A 192 14.32 5.51 4.71
CA TYR A 192 15.62 6.13 4.86
C TYR A 192 16.21 5.85 6.24
N ILE A 193 17.48 5.49 6.23
CA ILE A 193 18.33 5.40 7.41
C ILE A 193 19.43 6.44 7.22
N ASN A 194 19.68 7.26 8.23
CA ASN A 194 20.74 8.26 8.22
C ASN A 194 22.08 7.63 7.80
N CYS A 195 22.84 8.32 6.95
CA CYS A 195 24.07 7.80 6.36
C CYS A 195 25.11 7.33 7.39
N SER A 196 25.16 7.95 8.57
CA SER A 196 26.03 7.55 9.70
C SER A 196 25.68 6.18 10.29
N PHE A 197 24.47 5.69 10.01
CA PHE A 197 23.94 4.40 10.48
C PHE A 197 23.76 3.37 9.36
N GLN A 198 24.02 3.75 8.11
CA GLN A 198 23.96 2.82 6.97
C GLN A 198 25.09 1.77 7.00
N ARG A 199 24.88 0.66 6.29
CA ARG A 199 25.82 -0.49 6.21
C ARG A 199 26.12 -1.19 7.55
N LYS A 200 25.29 -0.96 8.58
CA LYS A 200 25.36 -1.62 9.91
C LYS A 200 24.27 -2.68 10.15
N GLY A 201 23.49 -3.00 9.11
CA GLY A 201 22.39 -3.98 9.16
C GLY A 201 21.04 -3.44 9.61
N PHE A 202 20.94 -2.19 10.09
CA PHE A 202 19.66 -1.63 10.57
C PHE A 202 18.56 -1.60 9.50
N GLY A 203 18.89 -1.31 8.24
CA GLY A 203 17.89 -1.36 7.18
C GLY A 203 17.30 -2.76 6.96
N GLN A 204 18.12 -3.81 7.06
CA GLN A 204 17.63 -5.20 6.95
C GLN A 204 16.75 -5.57 8.13
N GLU A 205 17.15 -5.18 9.35
CA GLU A 205 16.37 -5.42 10.57
C GLU A 205 15.00 -4.73 10.54
N VAL A 206 14.92 -3.49 10.02
CA VAL A 206 13.65 -2.79 9.80
C VAL A 206 12.78 -3.55 8.80
N VAL A 207 13.33 -3.98 7.67
CA VAL A 207 12.56 -4.70 6.66
C VAL A 207 12.06 -6.05 7.17
N GLU A 208 12.88 -6.77 7.95
CA GLU A 208 12.46 -8.02 8.60
C GLU A 208 11.31 -7.79 9.58
N TYR A 209 11.39 -6.75 10.42
CA TYR A 209 10.29 -6.33 11.29
C TYR A 209 9.02 -6.05 10.50
N ILE A 210 9.09 -5.23 9.44
CA ILE A 210 7.94 -4.90 8.61
C ILE A 210 7.34 -6.16 7.94
N CYS A 211 8.15 -7.11 7.49
CA CYS A 211 7.66 -8.39 6.95
C CYS A 211 6.84 -9.16 7.99
N ASN A 212 7.39 -9.33 9.21
CA ASN A 212 6.75 -10.07 10.28
C ASN A 212 5.42 -9.42 10.70
N GLU A 213 5.42 -8.10 10.86
CA GLU A 213 4.21 -7.36 11.21
C GLU A 213 3.15 -7.41 10.11
N THR A 214 3.56 -7.36 8.84
CA THR A 214 2.66 -7.47 7.68
C THR A 214 1.95 -8.82 7.65
N GLN A 215 2.65 -9.91 7.96
CA GLN A 215 2.06 -11.25 8.10
C GLN A 215 1.02 -11.31 9.24
N LYS A 216 1.31 -10.69 10.40
CA LYS A 216 0.38 -10.65 11.55
C LYS A 216 -0.97 -10.00 11.19
N ILE A 217 -0.95 -8.95 10.37
CA ILE A 217 -2.15 -8.23 9.92
C ILE A 217 -2.80 -8.84 8.67
N LYS A 218 -2.41 -10.07 8.29
CA LYS A 218 -2.97 -10.86 7.18
C LYS A 218 -2.84 -10.23 5.80
N LEU A 219 -1.92 -9.29 5.63
CA LEU A 219 -1.42 -8.88 4.33
C LEU A 219 -0.36 -9.90 3.89
N ASN A 220 -0.33 -10.25 2.62
CA ASN A 220 0.52 -11.34 2.12
C ASN A 220 1.57 -10.89 1.11
N LYS A 221 1.68 -9.58 0.88
CA LYS A 221 2.61 -9.00 -0.07
C LYS A 221 3.11 -7.65 0.42
N ILE A 222 4.36 -7.36 0.11
CA ILE A 222 4.95 -6.02 0.24
C ILE A 222 5.50 -5.61 -1.11
N SER A 223 5.17 -4.41 -1.55
CA SER A 223 5.62 -3.86 -2.83
C SER A 223 6.21 -2.46 -2.65
N LEU A 224 7.09 -2.07 -3.55
CA LEU A 224 7.75 -0.77 -3.56
C LEU A 224 8.21 -0.38 -4.96
N GLY A 225 8.45 0.91 -5.17
CA GLY A 225 9.16 1.44 -6.33
C GLY A 225 10.61 1.77 -5.98
N VAL A 226 11.55 1.43 -6.86
CA VAL A 226 12.95 1.84 -6.71
C VAL A 226 13.47 2.42 -8.02
N SER A 227 14.11 3.58 -7.96
CA SER A 227 14.73 4.20 -9.14
C SER A 227 15.76 3.24 -9.77
N LEU A 228 15.76 3.15 -11.10
CA LEU A 228 16.74 2.38 -11.86
C LEU A 228 18.17 2.92 -11.71
N LYS A 229 18.32 4.22 -11.41
CA LYS A 229 19.61 4.84 -11.08
C LYS A 229 20.09 4.45 -9.67
N ASN A 230 19.21 3.95 -8.80
CA ASN A 230 19.52 3.55 -7.44
C ASN A 230 19.97 2.08 -7.34
N TRP A 231 21.12 1.74 -7.92
CA TRP A 231 21.65 0.37 -7.86
C TRP A 231 21.94 -0.12 -6.43
N GLN A 232 22.23 0.80 -5.49
CA GLN A 232 22.42 0.46 -4.08
C GLN A 232 21.10 0.00 -3.47
N GLY A 233 20.01 0.73 -3.73
CA GLY A 233 18.65 0.35 -3.36
C GLY A 233 18.21 -0.96 -3.99
N LEU A 234 18.44 -1.14 -5.31
CA LEU A 234 18.14 -2.40 -6.00
C LEU A 234 18.83 -3.61 -5.36
N ARG A 235 20.12 -3.49 -5.02
CA ARG A 235 20.87 -4.54 -4.31
C ARG A 235 20.33 -4.78 -2.91
N PHE A 236 20.01 -3.71 -2.18
CA PHE A 236 19.46 -3.80 -0.83
C PHE A 236 18.11 -4.54 -0.82
N TRP A 237 17.17 -4.13 -1.65
CA TRP A 237 15.83 -4.73 -1.72
C TRP A 237 15.88 -6.18 -2.21
N SER A 238 16.71 -6.47 -3.21
CA SER A 238 16.94 -7.84 -3.68
C SER A 238 17.46 -8.74 -2.55
N LYS A 239 18.44 -8.26 -1.75
CA LYS A 239 18.96 -8.99 -0.58
C LYS A 239 17.90 -9.20 0.51
N CYS A 240 16.91 -8.30 0.62
CA CYS A 240 15.79 -8.46 1.56
C CYS A 240 14.66 -9.37 1.02
N GLY A 241 14.81 -9.92 -0.19
CA GLY A 241 13.86 -10.87 -0.79
C GLY A 241 12.82 -10.24 -1.71
N PHE A 242 12.95 -8.96 -2.06
CA PHE A 242 12.10 -8.31 -3.08
C PHE A 242 12.63 -8.66 -4.47
N ASN A 243 12.25 -9.85 -4.94
CA ASN A 243 12.80 -10.50 -6.13
C ASN A 243 11.79 -10.63 -7.28
N THR A 244 10.56 -10.18 -7.10
CA THR A 244 9.54 -10.18 -8.16
C THR A 244 9.42 -8.79 -8.77
N ILE A 245 9.68 -8.66 -10.07
CA ILE A 245 9.45 -7.41 -10.80
C ILE A 245 7.97 -7.33 -11.18
N ILE A 246 7.30 -6.24 -10.78
CA ILE A 246 5.85 -6.04 -11.05
C ILE A 246 5.57 -5.00 -12.14
N GLY A 247 6.59 -4.22 -12.54
CA GLY A 247 6.50 -3.23 -13.61
C GLY A 247 7.71 -2.33 -13.68
N ILE A 248 7.79 -1.57 -14.78
CA ILE A 248 8.74 -0.47 -14.96
C ILE A 248 7.91 0.75 -15.41
N SER A 249 8.17 1.90 -14.81
CA SER A 249 7.49 3.16 -15.11
C SER A 249 8.50 4.31 -15.10
N GLY A 250 8.22 5.40 -15.81
CA GLY A 250 9.12 6.54 -15.89
C GLY A 250 8.87 7.37 -17.14
N ASP A 251 9.81 8.25 -17.42
CA ASP A 251 9.81 9.07 -18.63
C ASP A 251 9.89 8.19 -19.90
N GLY A 252 9.26 8.66 -20.98
CA GLY A 252 9.19 7.92 -22.24
C GLY A 252 10.51 7.84 -23.01
N GLU A 253 11.46 8.72 -22.70
CA GLU A 253 12.78 8.78 -23.33
C GLU A 253 13.88 8.58 -22.30
N CYS A 254 14.91 7.81 -22.66
CA CYS A 254 16.06 7.56 -21.81
C CYS A 254 17.11 8.65 -22.00
N THR A 255 17.08 9.68 -21.14
CA THR A 255 18.06 10.78 -21.09
C THR A 255 18.81 10.80 -19.75
N LEU A 256 19.84 11.64 -19.63
CA LEU A 256 20.56 11.80 -18.36
C LEU A 256 19.65 12.28 -17.22
N ASP A 257 18.68 13.13 -17.53
CA ASP A 257 17.74 13.69 -16.55
C ASP A 257 16.49 12.83 -16.37
N SER A 258 16.25 11.86 -17.26
CA SER A 258 15.08 10.98 -17.18
C SER A 258 15.03 10.18 -15.88
N LEU A 259 13.84 10.01 -15.35
CA LEU A 259 13.55 9.18 -14.18
C LEU A 259 12.80 7.93 -14.61
N ALA A 260 13.26 6.79 -14.11
CA ALA A 260 12.60 5.51 -14.30
C ALA A 260 12.72 4.67 -13.03
N PHE A 261 11.67 3.93 -12.74
CA PHE A 261 11.47 3.17 -11.51
C PHE A 261 11.10 1.73 -11.86
N MET A 262 11.66 0.79 -11.11
CA MET A 262 11.29 -0.61 -11.12
C MET A 262 10.40 -0.89 -9.91
N GLY A 263 9.22 -1.42 -10.16
CA GLY A 263 8.37 -1.98 -9.12
C GLY A 263 8.89 -3.34 -8.69
N LEU A 264 9.15 -3.51 -7.39
CA LEU A 264 9.55 -4.77 -6.78
C LEU A 264 8.49 -5.25 -5.79
N GLU A 265 8.34 -6.57 -5.68
CA GLU A 265 7.42 -7.24 -4.77
C GLU A 265 8.13 -8.39 -4.04
N LYS A 266 7.75 -8.56 -2.77
CA LYS A 266 8.04 -9.72 -1.94
C LYS A 266 6.71 -10.32 -1.49
N LYS A 267 6.49 -11.59 -1.81
CA LYS A 267 5.38 -12.37 -1.26
C LYS A 267 5.76 -12.88 0.13
N LEU A 268 4.80 -12.87 1.03
CA LEU A 268 4.91 -13.39 2.38
C LEU A 268 4.08 -14.68 2.42
N ASP A 269 4.74 -15.78 2.77
CA ASP A 269 4.11 -17.09 2.97
C ASP A 269 3.39 -17.17 4.31
#